data_AF-A0A7V1Q1L7-F1
#
_entry.id   AF-A0A7V1Q1L7-F1
#
_cell.length_a   1.000
_cell.length_b   1.000
_cell.length_c   1.000
_cell.angle_alpha   90.00
_cell.angle_beta   90.00
_cell.angle_gamma   90.00
#
_symmetry.space_group_name_H-M   'P 1'
#
loop_
_entity.id
_entity.type
_entity.pdbx_description
1 polymer ?
#
loop_
_entity_poly.entity_id
_entity_poly.type
_entity_poly.pdbx_seq_one_letter_code
_entity_poly.pdbx_strand_id
1 'polypeptide(L)'
;MPRQTGTYRTSTTLGETVRAFVPHPLPPADPPLAIDGDLAERHAAALAAMGRLRVAGAMVPDPGWFLYGFVRKEAVLSSQIEGTQATLRDVATFEATSKADRPADVE
;
A
#
# COMPACT_ATOMS: atom_id res chain seq x y z
N MET A 1 21.71 -0.49 -23.66
CA MET A 1 22.07 -1.43 -22.57
C MET A 1 20.92 -1.47 -21.57
N PRO A 2 20.58 -2.63 -20.98
CA PRO A 2 19.55 -2.70 -19.94
C PRO A 2 20.00 -1.93 -18.69
N ARG A 3 19.06 -1.22 -18.04
CA ARG A 3 19.32 -0.45 -16.81
C ARG A 3 19.75 -1.39 -15.68
N GLN A 4 20.88 -1.12 -15.04
CA GLN A 4 21.30 -1.83 -13.82
C GLN A 4 20.63 -1.19 -12.60
N THR A 5 19.90 -1.96 -11.81
CA THR A 5 19.14 -1.49 -10.63
C THR A 5 19.73 -1.97 -9.30
N GLY A 6 20.87 -2.66 -9.35
CA GLY A 6 21.55 -3.21 -8.21
C GLY A 6 22.67 -4.17 -8.62
N THR A 7 23.24 -4.83 -7.63
CA THR A 7 24.30 -5.82 -7.81
C THR A 7 23.93 -7.12 -7.09
N TYR A 8 24.51 -8.24 -7.51
CA TYR A 8 24.37 -9.49 -6.77
C TYR A 8 25.55 -9.66 -5.82
N ARG A 9 25.27 -10.06 -4.58
CA ARG A 9 26.28 -10.47 -3.60
C ARG A 9 26.08 -11.93 -3.23
N THR A 10 27.15 -12.70 -3.32
CA THR A 10 27.17 -14.08 -2.84
C THR A 10 27.57 -14.08 -1.37
N SER A 11 26.79 -14.78 -0.54
CA SER A 11 27.07 -15.00 0.87
C SER A 11 26.85 -16.47 1.21
N THR A 12 27.53 -16.96 2.25
CA THR A 12 27.35 -18.33 2.74
C THR A 12 26.76 -18.27 4.14
N THR A 13 25.69 -19.03 4.38
CA THR A 13 25.07 -19.16 5.71
C THR A 13 24.72 -20.62 5.94
N LEU A 14 25.14 -21.18 7.09
CA LEU A 14 24.96 -22.61 7.43
C LEU A 14 25.43 -23.60 6.34
N GLY A 15 26.47 -23.23 5.58
CA GLY A 15 27.01 -24.05 4.49
C GLY A 15 26.29 -23.91 3.14
N GLU A 16 25.19 -23.16 3.08
CA GLU A 16 24.48 -22.88 1.83
C GLU A 16 24.99 -21.59 1.18
N THR A 17 25.24 -21.65 -0.12
CA THR A 17 25.65 -20.47 -0.90
C THR A 17 24.43 -19.79 -1.48
N VAL A 18 24.18 -18.55 -1.05
CA VAL A 18 23.05 -17.73 -1.52
C VAL A 18 23.57 -16.57 -2.36
N ARG A 19 22.96 -16.36 -3.53
CA ARG A 19 23.22 -15.20 -4.39
C ARG A 19 22.07 -14.21 -4.25
N ALA A 20 22.23 -13.21 -3.38
CA ALA A 20 21.21 -12.21 -3.10
C ALA A 20 21.35 -10.99 -4.01
N PHE A 21 20.22 -10.44 -4.47
CA PHE A 21 20.18 -9.16 -5.17
C PHE A 21 20.19 -8.02 -4.15
N VAL A 22 21.11 -7.07 -4.32
CA VAL A 22 21.25 -5.87 -3.50
C VAL A 22 20.90 -4.67 -4.40
N PRO A 23 19.72 -4.05 -4.23
CA PRO A 23 19.34 -2.88 -5.02
C PRO A 23 20.30 -1.72 -4.76
N HIS A 24 20.46 -0.83 -5.74
CA HIS A 24 21.13 0.45 -5.51
C HIS A 24 20.34 1.27 -4.47
N PRO A 25 21.03 2.06 -3.62
CA PRO A 25 20.36 2.90 -2.63
C PRO A 25 19.44 3.92 -3.33
N LEU A 26 18.34 4.25 -2.66
CA LEU A 26 17.46 5.34 -3.08
C LEU A 26 17.97 6.68 -2.52
N PRO A 27 17.76 7.81 -3.25
CA PRO A 27 17.16 7.90 -4.57
C PRO A 27 18.09 7.41 -5.70
N PRO A 28 17.56 7.04 -6.87
CA PRO A 28 18.38 6.74 -8.05
C PRO A 28 19.31 7.92 -8.38
N ALA A 29 20.56 7.63 -8.71
CA ALA A 29 21.55 8.64 -9.09
C ALA A 29 21.82 8.67 -10.61
N ASP A 30 21.49 7.60 -11.34
CA ASP A 30 21.79 7.46 -12.77
C ASP A 30 20.59 6.90 -13.57
N PRO A 31 19.81 7.77 -14.24
CA PRO A 31 19.72 9.21 -13.99
C PRO A 31 19.10 9.52 -12.62
N PRO A 32 19.32 10.74 -12.08
CA PRO A 32 18.64 11.20 -10.88
C PRO A 32 17.12 11.21 -11.07
N LEU A 33 16.37 11.02 -9.97
CA LEU A 33 14.93 11.18 -9.98
C LEU A 33 14.55 12.62 -10.36
N ALA A 34 13.86 12.78 -11.49
CA ALA A 34 13.29 14.05 -11.93
C ALA A 34 11.77 14.03 -11.74
N ILE A 35 11.24 15.08 -11.12
CA ILE A 35 9.80 15.33 -10.98
C ILE A 35 9.48 16.56 -11.82
N ASP A 36 9.31 16.35 -13.13
CA ASP A 36 9.05 17.39 -14.12
C ASP A 36 7.88 16.99 -15.06
N GLY A 37 7.48 17.93 -15.93
CA GLY A 37 6.40 17.76 -16.90
C GLY A 37 5.12 17.16 -16.30
N ASP A 38 4.56 16.16 -16.98
CA ASP A 38 3.36 15.44 -16.57
C ASP A 38 3.44 14.86 -15.15
N LEU A 39 4.62 14.44 -14.69
CA LEU A 39 4.77 13.88 -13.34
C LEU A 39 4.62 14.97 -12.28
N ALA A 40 5.19 16.15 -12.52
CA ALA A 40 5.03 17.30 -11.63
C ALA A 40 3.56 17.76 -11.57
N GLU A 41 2.86 17.78 -12.71
CA GLU A 41 1.44 18.13 -12.77
C GLU A 41 0.57 17.14 -12.00
N ARG A 42 0.78 15.83 -12.20
CA ARG A 42 0.08 14.78 -11.45
C ARG A 42 0.36 14.85 -9.95
N HIS A 43 1.62 15.11 -9.57
CA HIS A 43 2.01 15.28 -8.18
C HIS A 43 1.31 16.48 -7.54
N ALA A 44 1.27 17.63 -8.22
CA ALA A 44 0.54 18.81 -7.75
C ALA A 44 -0.97 18.55 -7.61
N ALA A 45 -1.58 17.86 -8.58
CA ALA A 45 -2.98 17.49 -8.52
C ALA A 45 -3.29 16.55 -7.34
N ALA A 46 -2.41 15.57 -7.08
CA ALA A 46 -2.52 14.67 -5.94
C ALA A 46 -2.42 15.42 -4.61
N LEU A 47 -1.45 16.34 -4.47
CA LEU A 47 -1.32 17.19 -3.29
C LEU A 47 -2.56 18.07 -3.06
N ALA A 48 -3.12 18.66 -4.12
CA ALA A 48 -4.35 19.45 -4.03
C ALA A 48 -5.54 18.59 -3.59
N ALA A 49 -5.66 17.36 -4.10
CA ALA A 49 -6.70 16.42 -3.69
C ALA A 49 -6.56 16.02 -2.21
N MET A 50 -5.33 15.75 -1.75
CA MET A 50 -5.04 15.50 -0.34
C MET A 50 -5.39 16.69 0.55
N GLY A 51 -5.11 17.92 0.10
CA GLY A 51 -5.52 19.14 0.79
C GLY A 51 -7.04 19.25 0.93
N ARG A 52 -7.79 18.98 -0.15
CA ARG A 52 -9.27 18.94 -0.10
C ARG A 52 -9.78 17.87 0.86
N LEU A 53 -9.18 16.67 0.84
CA LEU A 53 -9.54 15.59 1.76
C LEU A 53 -9.32 16.01 3.23
N ARG A 54 -8.20 16.67 3.53
CA ARG A 54 -7.91 17.17 4.89
C ARG A 54 -8.97 18.16 5.37
N VAL A 55 -9.38 19.10 4.52
CA VAL A 55 -10.43 20.07 4.87
C VAL A 55 -11.76 19.36 5.07
N ALA A 56 -12.15 18.48 4.15
CA ALA A 56 -13.39 17.71 4.28
C ALA A 56 -13.41 16.85 5.55
N GLY A 57 -12.30 16.19 5.88
CA GLY A 57 -12.15 15.39 7.10
C GLY A 57 -12.30 16.22 8.37
N ALA A 58 -11.82 17.46 8.39
CA ALA A 58 -11.98 18.37 9.53
C ALA A 58 -13.44 18.84 9.73
N MET A 59 -14.29 18.70 8.72
CA MET A 59 -15.72 19.04 8.81
C MET A 59 -16.58 17.84 9.24
N VAL A 60 -16.01 16.65 9.36
CA VAL A 60 -16.75 15.46 9.79
C VAL A 60 -17.06 15.56 11.30
N PRO A 61 -18.33 15.37 11.72
CA PRO A 61 -18.72 15.49 13.13
C PRO A 61 -18.00 14.52 14.07
N ASP A 62 -17.75 13.30 13.62
CA ASP A 62 -16.97 12.29 14.34
C ASP A 62 -15.99 11.60 13.38
N PRO A 63 -14.70 12.00 13.41
CA PRO A 63 -13.67 11.40 12.59
C PRO A 63 -13.45 9.90 12.86
N GLY A 64 -13.77 9.42 14.06
CA GLY A 64 -13.56 8.03 14.46
C GLY A 64 -14.46 7.06 13.69
N TRP A 65 -15.76 7.36 13.59
CA TRP A 65 -16.70 6.56 12.79
C TRP A 65 -16.36 6.60 11.30
N PHE A 66 -15.94 7.75 10.80
CA PHE A 66 -15.51 7.90 9.42
C PHE A 66 -14.26 7.06 9.13
N LEU A 67 -13.23 7.15 9.97
CA LEU A 67 -12.00 6.38 9.82
C LEU A 67 -12.25 4.87 9.93
N TYR A 68 -13.10 4.44 10.86
CA TYR A 68 -13.43 3.03 11.04
C TYR A 68 -13.89 2.37 9.73
N GLY A 69 -14.87 2.98 9.05
CA GLY A 69 -15.37 2.45 7.77
C GLY A 69 -14.33 2.47 6.65
N PHE A 70 -13.53 3.54 6.55
CA PHE A 70 -12.49 3.64 5.52
C PHE A 70 -11.35 2.64 5.73
N VAL A 71 -10.91 2.44 6.97
CA VAL A 71 -9.86 1.45 7.28
C VAL A 71 -10.29 0.04 6.86
N ARG A 72 -11.55 -0.35 7.16
CA ARG A 72 -12.06 -1.69 6.76
C ARG A 72 -12.19 -1.79 5.24
N LYS A 73 -12.63 -0.72 4.59
CA LYS A 73 -12.73 -0.71 3.13
C LYS A 73 -11.37 -0.88 2.46
N GLU A 74 -10.35 -0.15 2.92
CA GLU A 74 -8.99 -0.26 2.40
C GLU A 74 -8.38 -1.64 2.69
N ALA A 75 -8.61 -2.19 3.89
CA ALA A 75 -8.17 -3.55 4.22
C ALA A 75 -8.79 -4.60 3.27
N VAL A 76 -10.10 -4.50 3.00
CA VAL A 76 -10.77 -5.40 2.05
C VAL A 76 -10.21 -5.25 0.64
N LEU A 77 -10.08 -4.01 0.14
CA LEU A 77 -9.56 -3.76 -1.21
C LEU A 77 -8.11 -4.22 -1.37
N SER A 78 -7.28 -4.01 -0.34
CA SER A 78 -5.90 -4.47 -0.34
C SER A 78 -5.84 -5.99 -0.28
N SER A 79 -6.62 -6.66 0.57
CA SER A 79 -6.61 -8.12 0.65
C SER A 79 -7.13 -8.79 -0.64
N GLN A 80 -8.03 -8.13 -1.36
CA GLN A 80 -8.52 -8.61 -2.66
C GLN A 80 -7.40 -8.69 -3.72
N ILE A 81 -6.35 -7.86 -3.64
CA ILE A 81 -5.20 -7.96 -4.56
C ILE A 81 -4.39 -9.24 -4.32
N GLU A 82 -4.43 -9.76 -3.09
CA GLU A 82 -3.80 -11.02 -2.65
C GLU A 82 -4.75 -12.23 -2.84
N GLY A 83 -5.98 -12.00 -3.34
CA GLY A 83 -6.92 -13.04 -3.73
C GLY A 83 -8.07 -13.32 -2.76
N THR A 84 -8.23 -12.54 -1.67
CA THR A 84 -9.35 -12.74 -0.75
C THR A 84 -10.70 -12.42 -1.39
N GLN A 85 -11.77 -13.11 -0.96
CA GLN A 85 -13.12 -12.95 -1.51
C GLN A 85 -14.11 -12.32 -0.51
N ALA A 86 -13.61 -11.81 0.62
CA ALA A 86 -14.43 -11.09 1.58
C ALA A 86 -14.92 -9.75 1.01
N THR A 87 -16.16 -9.43 1.33
CA THR A 87 -16.73 -8.10 1.11
C THR A 87 -16.66 -7.27 2.40
N LEU A 88 -16.82 -5.95 2.27
CA LEU A 88 -16.92 -5.06 3.44
C LEU A 88 -18.07 -5.46 4.39
N ARG A 89 -19.15 -6.02 3.84
CA ARG A 89 -20.27 -6.52 4.64
C ARG A 89 -19.88 -7.76 5.44
N ASP A 90 -19.07 -8.65 4.87
CA ASP A 90 -18.62 -9.87 5.54
C ASP A 90 -17.73 -9.51 6.73
N VAL A 91 -16.79 -8.57 6.54
CA VAL A 91 -15.95 -8.03 7.62
C VAL A 91 -16.81 -7.39 8.72
N ALA A 92 -17.76 -6.52 8.36
CA ALA A 92 -18.63 -5.87 9.34
C ALA A 92 -19.53 -6.88 10.10
N THR A 93 -20.01 -7.92 9.41
CA THR A 93 -20.83 -8.99 10.02
C THR A 93 -20.00 -9.81 11.00
N PHE A 94 -18.76 -10.14 10.63
CA PHE A 94 -17.83 -10.84 11.50
C PHE A 94 -17.48 -10.01 12.73
N GLU A 95 -17.13 -8.74 12.58
CA GLU A 95 -16.82 -7.86 13.73
C GLU A 95 -18.00 -7.71 14.71
N ALA A 96 -19.24 -7.72 14.19
CA ALA A 96 -20.45 -7.56 15.01
C ALA A 96 -20.93 -8.87 15.67
N THR A 97 -20.65 -10.03 15.07
CA THR A 97 -21.28 -11.30 15.48
C THR A 97 -20.30 -12.44 15.76
N SER A 98 -19.02 -12.25 15.44
CA SER A 98 -17.97 -13.28 15.42
C SER A 98 -18.33 -14.49 14.55
N LYS A 99 -19.18 -14.29 13.53
CA LYS A 99 -19.61 -15.32 12.56
C LYS A 99 -19.25 -14.88 11.16
N ALA A 100 -18.76 -15.82 10.35
CA ALA A 100 -18.43 -15.59 8.96
C ALA A 100 -18.68 -16.84 8.13
N ASP A 101 -19.17 -16.65 6.91
CA ASP A 101 -19.33 -17.74 5.94
C ASP A 101 -17.96 -18.19 5.39
N ARG A 102 -16.96 -17.30 5.39
CA ARG A 102 -15.57 -17.56 4.99
C ARG A 102 -14.61 -17.04 6.07
N PRO A 103 -14.38 -17.79 7.16
CA PRO A 103 -13.56 -17.32 8.30
C PRO A 103 -12.13 -16.91 7.88
N ALA A 104 -11.53 -17.65 6.96
CA ALA A 104 -10.18 -17.39 6.47
C ALA A 104 -10.02 -16.06 5.71
N ASP A 105 -11.12 -15.46 5.23
CA ASP A 105 -11.08 -14.21 4.46
C ASP A 105 -11.37 -12.97 5.32
N VAL A 106 -11.74 -13.14 6.59
CA VAL A 106 -12.15 -12.05 7.49
C VAL A 106 -11.42 -12.04 8.85
N GLU A 107 -10.55 -13.02 9.11
CA GLU A 107 -9.61 -13.05 10.25
C GLU A 107 -8.39 -12.12 10.07
#